data_AF-A0A172ZLC7-F1
#
_entry.id   AF-A0A172ZLC7-F1
#
_cell.length_a   1.000
_cell.length_b   1.000
_cell.length_c   1.000
_cell.angle_alpha   90.00
_cell.angle_beta   90.00
_cell.angle_gamma   90.00
#
_symmetry.space_group_name_H-M   'P 1'
#
loop_
_entity.id
_entity.type
_entity.pdbx_description
1 polymer ?
#
loop_
_entity_poly.entity_id
_entity_poly.type
_entity_poly.pdbx_seq_one_letter_code
_entity_poly.pdbx_strand_id
1 'polypeptide(L)' 'MDMIGCLKRIEQEREELHYLVEQYGFSDHRVLVKSQQLDQTLNEFNRNACIYDSSKLKM' A
#
# COMPACT_ATOMS: atom_id res chain seq x y z
N MET A 1 2.41 8.74 -17.17
CA MET A 1 2.63 8.52 -15.73
C MET A 1 3.36 7.20 -15.63
N ASP A 2 4.64 7.21 -15.27
CA ASP A 2 5.51 6.03 -15.32
C ASP A 2 5.13 4.99 -14.26
N MET A 3 4.87 3.77 -14.72
CA MET A 3 4.50 2.61 -13.88
C MET A 3 5.57 2.31 -12.82
N ILE A 4 6.83 2.56 -13.15
CA ILE A 4 7.99 2.41 -12.25
C ILE A 4 7.97 3.44 -11.11
N GLY A 5 7.52 4.66 -11.38
CA GLY A 5 7.43 5.73 -10.38
C GLY A 5 6.36 5.45 -9.32
N CYS A 6 5.24 4.87 -9.73
CA CYS A 6 4.18 4.45 -8.81
C CYS A 6 4.60 3.26 -7.94
N LEU A 7 5.26 2.25 -8.52
CA LEU A 7 5.78 1.10 -7.78
C LEU A 7 6.76 1.51 -6.68
N LYS A 8 7.73 2.38 -7.01
CA LYS A 8 8.68 2.90 -6.01
C LYS A 8 7.99 3.59 -4.84
N ARG A 9 6.95 4.36 -5.13
CA ARG A 9 6.21 5.14 -4.14
C ARG A 9 5.37 4.24 -3.22
N ILE A 10 4.72 3.22 -3.80
CA ILE A 10 4.03 2.18 -3.03
C ILE A 10 5.00 1.42 -2.13
N GLU A 11 6.19 1.07 -2.63
CA GLU A 11 7.19 0.32 -1.88
C GLU A 11 7.73 1.12 -0.69
N GLN A 12 7.98 2.42 -0.88
CA GLN A 12 8.34 3.33 0.21
C GLN A 12 7.24 3.44 1.27
N GLU A 13 5.99 3.66 0.86
CA GLU A 13 4.89 3.76 1.82
C GLU A 13 4.64 2.44 2.57
N ARG A 14 4.89 1.29 1.93
CA ARG A 14 4.87 -0.04 2.58
C ARG A 14 5.97 -0.19 3.62
N GLU A 15 7.19 0.23 3.32
CA GLU A 15 8.32 0.18 4.27
C GLU A 15 8.04 1.06 5.50
N GLU A 16 7.51 2.26 5.29
CA GLU A 16 7.12 3.16 6.38
C GLU A 16 6.00 2.57 7.24
N LEU A 17 5.01 1.91 6.63
CA LEU A 17 3.96 1.23 7.36
C LEU A 17 4.53 0.08 8.20
N HIS A 18 5.45 -0.71 7.63
CA HIS A 18 6.10 -1.81 8.32
C HIS A 18 6.91 -1.32 9.53
N TYR A 19 7.64 -0.21 9.36
CA TYR A 19 8.35 0.42 10.47
C TYR A 19 7.39 0.89 11.58
N LEU A 20 6.26 1.51 11.22
CA LEU A 20 5.27 1.97 12.19
C LEU A 20 4.56 0.80 12.90
N VAL A 21 4.29 -0.29 12.19
CA VAL A 21 3.77 -1.53 12.77
C VAL A 21 4.75 -2.11 13.78
N GLU A 22 6.04 -2.14 13.46
CA GLU A 22 7.07 -2.68 14.32
C GLU A 22 7.26 -1.83 15.60
N GLN A 23 7.11 -0.50 15.48
CA GLN A 23 7.28 0.44 16.59
C GLN A 23 6.03 0.60 17.48
N TYR A 24 4.84 0.66 16.88
CA TYR A 24 3.59 1.02 17.57
C TYR A 24 2.57 -0.12 17.63
N GLY A 25 2.75 -1.17 16.84
CA GLY A 25 1.83 -2.30 16.70
C GLY A 25 0.74 -2.08 15.65
N PHE A 26 0.24 -3.19 15.09
CA PHE A 26 -0.81 -3.18 14.05
C PHE A 26 -2.10 -2.48 14.45
N SER A 27 -2.39 -2.40 15.75
CA SER A 27 -3.62 -1.81 16.29
C SER A 27 -3.52 -0.32 16.57
N ASP A 28 -2.35 0.30 16.35
CA ASP A 28 -2.22 1.75 16.54
C ASP A 28 -3.04 2.51 15.49
N HIS A 29 -3.75 3.54 15.94
CA HIS A 29 -4.63 4.32 15.07
C HIS A 29 -3.86 4.96 13.91
N ARG A 30 -2.60 5.35 14.10
CA ARG A 30 -1.76 5.96 13.05
C ARG A 30 -1.36 4.93 11.99
N VAL A 31 -1.09 3.70 12.42
CA VAL A 31 -0.83 2.56 11.52
C VAL A 31 -2.07 2.23 10.69
N LEU A 32 -3.24 2.18 11.32
CA LEU A 32 -4.51 1.89 10.63
C LEU A 32 -4.89 2.96 9.61
N VAL A 33 -4.75 4.25 9.97
CA VAL A 33 -5.00 5.37 9.05
C VAL A 33 -4.03 5.32 7.87
N LYS A 34 -2.74 5.10 8.12
CA LYS A 34 -1.73 5.03 7.06
C LYS A 34 -1.91 3.78 6.19
N SER A 35 -2.40 2.67 6.76
CA SER A 35 -2.77 1.47 6.01
C SER A 35 -3.93 1.73 5.07
N GLN A 36 -4.98 2.42 5.53
CA GLN A 36 -6.11 2.78 4.66
C GLN A 36 -5.69 3.73 3.53
N GLN A 37 -4.81 4.69 3.79
CA GLN A 37 -4.29 5.59 2.76
C GLN A 37 -3.45 4.83 1.72
N LEU A 38 -2.60 3.91 2.17
CA LEU A 38 -1.84 3.02 1.30
C LEU A 38 -2.78 2.16 0.45
N ASP A 39 -3.80 1.55 1.05
CA ASP A 39 -4.81 0.73 0.36
C ASP A 39 -5.59 1.54 -0.68
N GLN A 40 -5.93 2.80 -0.39
CA GLN A 40 -6.58 3.68 -1.36
C GLN A 40 -5.66 4.00 -2.54
N THR A 41 -4.42 4.37 -2.27
CA THR A 41 -3.40 4.63 -3.31
C THR A 41 -3.13 3.38 -4.14
N LEU A 42 -3.06 2.22 -3.49
CA LEU A 42 -2.93 0.92 -4.13
C LEU A 42 -4.16 0.60 -4.97
N ASN A 43 -5.37 0.84 -4.49
CA ASN A 43 -6.58 0.60 -5.26
C ASN A 43 -6.72 1.56 -6.45
N GLU A 44 -6.25 2.80 -6.33
CA GLU A 44 -6.26 3.76 -7.41
C GLU A 44 -5.20 3.43 -8.45
N PHE A 45 -3.99 3.05 -8.01
CA PHE A 45 -2.97 2.51 -8.90
C PHE A 45 -3.43 1.20 -9.54
N ASN A 46 -3.99 0.29 -8.76
CA ASN A 46 -4.50 -0.98 -9.24
C ASN A 46 -5.67 -0.74 -10.18
N ARG A 47 -6.63 0.15 -9.94
CA ARG A 47 -7.67 0.48 -10.95
C ARG A 47 -7.08 0.98 -12.27
N ASN A 48 -5.99 1.74 -12.21
CA ASN A 48 -5.26 2.18 -13.41
C ASN A 48 -4.35 1.09 -14.00
N ALA A 49 -3.93 0.12 -13.20
CA ALA A 49 -3.07 -1.02 -13.55
C ALA A 49 -3.81 -2.36 -13.67
N CYS A 50 -5.16 -2.37 -13.53
CA CYS A 50 -6.07 -3.52 -13.47
C CYS A 50 -6.32 -4.05 -14.88
N ILE A 51 -5.21 -4.26 -15.56
CA ILE A 51 -5.05 -5.29 -16.55
C ILE A 51 -4.17 -6.42 -15.95
N TYR A 52 -3.50 -6.24 -14.79
CA TYR A 52 -2.41 -7.15 -14.41
C TYR A 52 -2.47 -7.98 -13.10
N ASP A 53 -3.20 -7.63 -12.04
CA ASP A 53 -3.00 -8.39 -10.77
C ASP A 53 -4.25 -8.58 -9.88
N SER A 54 -5.40 -8.91 -10.49
CA SER A 54 -6.57 -9.43 -9.77
C SER A 54 -6.36 -10.84 -9.18
N SER A 55 -5.14 -11.38 -9.21
CA SER A 55 -4.86 -12.80 -8.95
C SER A 55 -4.22 -13.08 -7.59
N LYS A 56 -3.76 -12.08 -6.83
CA LYS A 56 -2.91 -12.35 -5.63
C LYS A 56 -3.51 -12.12 -4.25
N LEU A 57 -4.72 -11.58 -4.09
CA LEU A 57 -5.33 -11.46 -2.75
C LEU A 57 -6.69 -12.16 -2.66
N LYS A 58 -6.63 -13.50 -2.65
CA LYS A 58 -7.69 -14.33 -2.07
C LYS A 58 -7.01 -15.37 -1.17
N MET A 59 -6.89 -15.04 0.11
CA MET A 59 -6.84 -16.04 1.18
C MET A 59 -8.26 -16.49 1.47
#